data_AF-A0A6N2VIW4-F1
#
_entry.id   AF-A0A6N2VIW4-F1
#
_cell.length_a   1.000
_cell.length_b   1.000
_cell.length_c   1.000
_cell.angle_alpha   90.00
_cell.angle_beta   90.00
_cell.angle_gamma   90.00
#
_symmetry.space_group_name_H-M   'P 1'
#
loop_
_entity.id
_entity.type
_entity.pdbx_description
1 polymer ?
#
loop_
_entity_poly.entity_id
_entity_poly.type
_entity_poly.pdbx_seq_one_letter_code
_entity_poly.pdbx_strand_id
1 'polypeptide(L)'
;MEDVKWLLRKCGLLILLLLIFVIVGVICWGKMHEEEQKVAEEVWEPPVEIENSEAETEEAENAETSTESAYWFIPQASDCLISDEEKEQLQSMVLSAADSVAEIYKDIVIADAPSYSSGISEFTNEQRKTVVEQLGRSGLVSVEEDTAMQNHEAVETFYADYLDGRDSMVTVFEVH
;
A
#
# COMPACT_ATOMS: atom_id res chain seq x y z
N MET A 1 -12.56 51.09 52.61
CA MET A 1 -12.50 49.74 52.00
C MET A 1 -13.03 49.80 50.55
N GLU A 2 -12.94 50.97 49.90
CA GLU A 2 -13.48 51.26 48.57
C GLU A 2 -12.47 51.02 47.43
N ASP A 3 -11.17 51.19 47.67
CA ASP A 3 -10.14 51.11 46.63
C ASP A 3 -10.00 49.71 46.01
N VAL A 4 -10.21 48.68 46.81
CA VAL A 4 -10.10 47.27 46.37
C VAL A 4 -11.25 46.88 45.43
N LYS A 5 -12.44 47.46 45.63
CA LYS A 5 -13.63 47.22 44.78
C LYS A 5 -13.50 47.91 43.42
N TRP A 6 -12.83 49.07 43.37
CA TRP A 6 -12.52 49.75 42.12
C TRP A 6 -11.47 49.00 41.30
N LEU A 7 -10.42 48.49 41.98
CA LEU A 7 -9.41 47.62 41.39
C LEU A 7 -10.01 46.31 40.87
N LEU A 8 -10.89 45.64 41.61
CA LEU A 8 -11.58 44.43 41.14
C LEU A 8 -12.49 44.71 39.93
N ARG A 9 -13.16 45.86 39.88
CA ARG A 9 -14.02 46.24 38.75
C ARG A 9 -13.22 46.55 37.48
N LYS A 10 -12.06 47.19 37.62
CA LYS A 10 -11.18 47.56 36.50
C LYS A 10 -10.29 46.39 36.04
N CYS A 11 -9.76 45.61 36.99
CA CYS A 11 -8.93 44.44 36.74
C CYS A 11 -9.76 43.26 36.22
N GLY A 12 -10.98 43.07 36.73
CA GLY A 12 -11.92 42.07 36.20
C GLY A 12 -12.30 42.32 34.75
N LEU A 13 -12.42 43.59 34.34
CA LEU A 13 -12.70 43.95 32.94
C LEU A 13 -11.49 43.66 32.03
N LEU A 14 -10.27 43.88 32.51
CA LEU A 14 -9.04 43.52 31.78
C LEU A 14 -8.87 42.01 31.65
N ILE A 15 -9.15 41.25 32.71
CA ILE A 15 -9.10 39.78 32.69
C ILE A 15 -10.16 39.21 31.74
N LEU A 16 -11.37 39.79 31.74
CA LEU A 16 -12.44 39.40 30.82
C LEU A 16 -12.05 39.64 29.35
N LEU A 17 -11.41 40.77 29.04
CA LEU A 17 -10.94 41.07 27.69
C LEU A 17 -9.83 40.10 27.24
N LEU A 18 -8.91 39.73 28.13
CA LEU A 18 -7.87 38.73 27.83
C LEU A 18 -8.48 37.35 27.54
N LEU A 19 -9.48 36.92 28.31
CA LEU A 19 -10.18 35.64 28.06
C LEU A 19 -10.86 35.61 26.69
N ILE A 20 -11.50 36.71 26.27
CA ILE A 20 -12.12 36.81 24.95
C ILE A 20 -11.04 36.73 23.84
N PHE A 21 -9.90 37.39 24.03
CA PHE A 21 -8.79 37.35 23.06
C PHE A 21 -8.20 35.95 22.90
N VAL A 22 -8.09 35.19 24.00
CA VAL A 22 -7.65 33.79 23.98
C VAL A 22 -8.65 32.91 23.23
N ILE A 23 -9.95 33.07 23.48
CA ILE A 23 -11.00 32.30 22.79
C ILE A 23 -10.99 32.60 21.28
N VAL A 24 -10.90 33.87 20.89
CA VAL A 24 -10.82 34.27 19.47
C VAL A 24 -9.52 33.77 18.83
N GLY A 25 -8.39 33.78 19.56
CA GLY A 25 -7.12 33.23 19.09
C GLY A 25 -7.18 31.73 18.82
N VAL A 26 -7.82 30.95 19.71
CA VAL A 26 -8.01 29.50 19.53
C VAL A 26 -8.93 29.20 18.34
N ILE A 27 -10.01 29.97 18.17
CA ILE A 27 -10.94 29.80 17.04
C ILE A 27 -10.29 30.23 15.71
N CYS A 28 -9.54 31.32 15.68
CA CYS A 28 -8.78 31.74 14.49
C CYS A 28 -7.66 30.74 14.14
N TRP A 29 -7.00 30.12 15.13
CA TRP A 29 -6.01 29.07 14.87
C TRP A 29 -6.65 27.81 14.28
N GLY A 30 -7.85 27.44 14.74
CA GLY A 30 -8.64 26.36 14.14
C GLY A 30 -9.03 26.62 12.68
N LYS A 31 -9.33 27.87 12.30
CA LYS A 31 -9.68 28.24 10.92
C LYS A 31 -8.48 28.31 9.95
N MET A 32 -7.26 28.49 10.44
CA MET A 32 -6.06 28.51 9.59
C MET A 32 -5.56 27.10 9.26
N HIS A 33 -5.99 26.08 10.00
CA HIS A 33 -5.62 24.68 9.71
C HIS A 33 -6.56 23.99 8.71
N GLU A 34 -7.65 24.67 8.30
CA GLU A 34 -8.63 24.17 7.33
C GLU A 34 -8.31 24.60 5.89
N GLU A 35 -7.33 25.50 5.68
CA GLU A 35 -6.95 25.99 4.34
C GLU A 35 -5.65 25.38 3.77
N GLU A 36 -4.89 24.58 4.53
CA GLU A 36 -3.74 23.82 4.04
C GLU A 36 -4.03 22.34 3.74
N GLN A 37 -5.29 21.91 3.82
CA GLN A 37 -5.73 20.66 3.20
C GLN A 37 -6.36 20.95 1.83
N LYS A 38 -5.59 21.62 0.96
CA LYS A 38 -5.76 21.43 -0.48
C LYS A 38 -5.26 20.03 -0.81
N VAL A 39 -6.11 19.04 -0.49
CA VAL A 39 -6.12 17.78 -1.22
C VAL A 39 -6.27 18.19 -2.68
N ALA A 40 -5.19 18.02 -3.44
CA ALA A 40 -5.29 17.89 -4.86
C ALA A 40 -6.20 16.66 -5.07
N GLU A 41 -7.50 16.93 -5.19
CA GLU A 41 -8.45 16.02 -5.80
C GLU A 41 -8.02 15.96 -7.26
N GLU A 42 -6.94 15.20 -7.54
CA GLU A 42 -6.65 14.73 -8.87
C GLU A 42 -7.75 13.73 -9.20
N VAL A 43 -8.86 14.31 -9.65
CA VAL A 43 -9.88 13.67 -10.46
C VAL A 43 -9.13 12.89 -11.52
N TRP A 44 -9.17 11.57 -11.40
CA TRP A 44 -8.59 10.66 -12.37
C TRP A 44 -9.12 11.03 -13.76
N GLU A 45 -8.30 11.65 -14.58
CA GLU A 45 -8.58 11.78 -16.00
C GLU A 45 -8.27 10.42 -16.66
N PRO A 46 -9.23 9.82 -17.39
CA PRO A 46 -8.97 8.57 -18.09
C PRO A 46 -7.85 8.80 -19.11
N PRO A 47 -6.90 7.84 -19.28
CA PRO A 47 -5.80 7.99 -20.21
C PRO A 47 -6.29 8.35 -21.61
N VAL A 48 -5.74 9.45 -22.11
CA VAL A 48 -6.03 10.09 -23.40
C VAL A 48 -5.76 9.14 -24.56
N GLU A 49 -6.60 9.33 -25.58
CA GLU A 49 -6.69 8.69 -26.89
C GLU A 49 -5.33 8.28 -27.49
N ILE A 50 -5.18 6.97 -27.73
CA ILE A 50 -4.09 6.41 -28.54
C ILE A 50 -4.30 6.83 -30.01
N GLU A 51 -3.51 7.81 -30.44
CA GLU A 51 -3.31 8.16 -31.84
C GLU A 51 -2.70 6.95 -32.56
N ASN A 52 -3.48 6.37 -33.46
CA ASN A 52 -3.06 5.27 -34.33
C ASN A 52 -2.10 5.83 -35.40
N SER A 53 -0.81 5.94 -35.07
CA SER A 53 0.22 6.25 -36.07
C SER A 53 0.68 4.98 -36.76
N GLU A 54 0.21 4.88 -38.00
CA GLU A 54 0.59 4.02 -39.11
C GLU A 54 2.08 3.67 -39.20
N ALA A 55 2.34 2.45 -39.69
CA ALA A 55 3.62 1.76 -39.73
C ALA A 55 4.75 2.49 -40.47
N GLU A 56 5.97 2.47 -39.91
CA GLU A 56 7.23 2.41 -40.67
C GLU A 56 8.27 1.53 -39.94
N THR A 57 8.90 0.67 -40.74
CA THR A 57 9.89 -0.38 -40.47
C THR A 57 11.33 0.15 -40.34
N GLU A 58 12.22 -0.73 -39.81
CA GLU A 58 13.72 -0.68 -39.79
C GLU A 58 14.32 -0.04 -38.51
N GLU A 59 15.29 -0.61 -37.78
CA GLU A 59 16.13 -1.82 -37.85
C GLU A 59 16.45 -2.32 -36.43
N ALA A 60 16.78 -3.61 -36.34
CA ALA A 60 17.12 -4.32 -35.12
C ALA A 60 18.54 -4.01 -34.62
N GLU A 61 18.69 -3.60 -33.36
CA GLU A 61 19.87 -3.95 -32.56
C GLU A 61 19.50 -4.16 -31.08
N ASN A 62 19.50 -5.44 -30.68
CA ASN A 62 19.86 -5.95 -29.36
C ASN A 62 19.00 -5.53 -28.14
N ALA A 63 17.88 -6.23 -27.95
CA ALA A 63 17.28 -6.42 -26.64
C ALA A 63 16.69 -7.84 -26.54
N GLU A 64 17.54 -8.86 -26.72
CA GLU A 64 17.20 -10.25 -26.39
C GLU A 64 17.16 -10.46 -24.87
N THR A 65 16.22 -9.81 -24.16
CA THR A 65 15.79 -10.19 -22.81
C THR A 65 14.32 -9.83 -22.55
N SER A 66 13.49 -9.79 -23.59
CA SER A 66 12.04 -9.89 -23.38
C SER A 66 11.65 -11.34 -23.56
N THR A 67 12.05 -12.14 -22.57
CA THR A 67 11.50 -13.47 -22.34
C THR A 67 9.98 -13.33 -22.39
N GLU A 68 9.37 -14.10 -23.29
CA GLU A 68 7.97 -14.47 -23.41
C GLU A 68 7.24 -14.51 -22.07
N SER A 69 6.90 -13.33 -21.56
CA SER A 69 6.16 -13.14 -20.32
C SER A 69 4.73 -12.87 -20.75
N ALA A 70 3.82 -13.76 -20.37
CA ALA A 70 2.39 -13.64 -20.62
C ALA A 70 1.76 -12.33 -20.11
N TYR A 71 2.53 -11.51 -19.38
CA TYR A 71 2.17 -10.19 -18.88
C TYR A 71 2.62 -9.02 -19.78
N TRP A 72 3.00 -9.27 -21.04
CA TRP A 72 3.35 -8.20 -22.00
C TRP A 72 2.24 -7.15 -22.20
N PHE A 73 0.99 -7.51 -21.88
CA PHE A 73 -0.17 -6.62 -21.92
C PHE A 73 -0.26 -5.63 -20.74
N ILE A 74 0.50 -5.83 -19.66
CA ILE A 74 0.57 -4.86 -18.57
C ILE A 74 1.46 -3.71 -19.04
N PRO A 75 0.95 -2.47 -19.13
CA PRO A 75 1.77 -1.31 -19.45
C PRO A 75 2.94 -1.26 -18.46
N GLN A 76 4.15 -1.46 -18.98
CA GLN A 76 5.35 -1.27 -18.18
C GLN A 76 5.49 0.24 -18.01
N ALA A 77 5.40 0.71 -16.77
CA ALA A 77 5.73 2.09 -16.47
C ALA A 77 7.18 2.35 -16.96
N SER A 78 7.41 3.50 -17.57
CA SER A 78 8.76 3.90 -18.02
C SER A 78 9.75 3.95 -16.85
N ASP A 79 9.23 4.26 -15.66
CA ASP A 79 9.97 4.27 -14.40
C ASP A 79 9.36 3.25 -13.42
N CYS A 80 10.19 2.34 -12.91
CA CYS A 80 9.80 1.36 -11.90
C CYS A 80 9.72 2.03 -10.53
N LEU A 81 8.65 1.77 -9.76
CA LEU A 81 8.48 2.32 -8.41
C LEU A 81 9.44 1.71 -7.38
N ILE A 82 9.90 0.48 -7.64
CA ILE A 82 10.84 -0.24 -6.77
C ILE A 82 12.24 -0.25 -7.38
N SER A 83 13.25 -0.21 -6.53
CA SER A 83 14.67 -0.31 -6.94
C SER A 83 15.02 -1.71 -7.41
N ASP A 84 16.16 -1.84 -8.09
CA ASP A 84 16.69 -3.15 -8.51
C ASP A 84 16.99 -4.05 -7.29
N GLU A 85 17.49 -3.47 -6.19
CA GLU A 85 17.73 -4.20 -4.94
C GLU A 85 16.41 -4.71 -4.31
N GLU A 86 15.36 -3.91 -4.29
CA GLU A 86 14.05 -4.33 -3.78
C GLU A 86 13.47 -5.46 -4.63
N LYS A 87 13.65 -5.40 -5.95
CA LYS A 87 13.24 -6.45 -6.88
C LYS A 87 13.97 -7.77 -6.61
N GLU A 88 15.29 -7.73 -6.43
CA GLU A 88 16.08 -8.93 -6.09
C GLU A 88 15.65 -9.51 -4.74
N GLN A 89 15.40 -8.65 -3.74
CA GLN A 89 14.90 -9.08 -2.43
C GLN A 89 13.54 -9.75 -2.54
N LEU A 90 12.58 -9.15 -3.25
CA LEU A 90 11.25 -9.72 -3.49
C LEU A 90 11.33 -11.05 -4.23
N GLN A 91 12.17 -11.14 -5.27
CA GLN A 91 12.36 -12.38 -6.01
C GLN A 91 12.92 -13.49 -5.09
N SER A 92 13.94 -13.18 -4.29
CA SER A 92 14.51 -14.15 -3.36
C SER A 92 13.51 -14.60 -2.28
N MET A 93 12.69 -13.67 -1.78
CA MET A 93 11.66 -13.92 -0.79
C MET A 93 10.57 -14.85 -1.35
N VAL A 94 10.09 -14.57 -2.57
CA VAL A 94 9.05 -15.37 -3.23
C VAL A 94 9.55 -16.78 -3.54
N LEU A 95 10.79 -16.91 -4.03
CA LEU A 95 11.37 -18.24 -4.30
C LEU A 95 11.54 -19.05 -3.01
N SER A 96 12.03 -18.43 -1.94
CA SER A 96 12.16 -19.07 -0.63
C SER A 96 10.80 -19.48 -0.04
N ALA A 97 9.79 -18.61 -0.17
CA ALA A 97 8.43 -18.90 0.26
C ALA A 97 7.85 -20.10 -0.52
N ALA A 98 8.00 -20.11 -1.84
CA ALA A 98 7.55 -21.20 -2.70
C ALA A 98 8.24 -22.54 -2.36
N ASP A 99 9.56 -22.53 -2.18
CA ASP A 99 10.33 -23.71 -1.77
C ASP A 99 9.85 -24.24 -0.41
N SER A 100 9.48 -23.34 0.51
CA SER A 100 9.01 -23.74 1.84
C SER A 100 7.71 -24.55 1.76
N VAL A 101 6.77 -24.17 0.89
CA VAL A 101 5.45 -24.81 0.78
C VAL A 101 5.37 -25.88 -0.30
N ALA A 102 6.45 -26.11 -1.06
CA ALA A 102 6.51 -27.00 -2.21
C ALA A 102 6.01 -28.43 -1.92
N GLU A 103 6.26 -28.97 -0.73
CA GLU A 103 5.79 -30.32 -0.36
C GLU A 103 4.25 -30.42 -0.30
N ILE A 104 3.53 -29.32 -0.01
CA ILE A 104 2.05 -29.30 -0.03
C ILE A 104 1.53 -29.42 -1.48
N TYR A 105 2.32 -28.95 -2.45
CA TYR A 105 1.96 -28.92 -3.87
C TYR A 105 2.39 -30.17 -4.66
N LYS A 106 3.19 -31.04 -4.05
CA LYS A 106 3.89 -32.16 -4.71
C LYS A 106 2.99 -33.16 -5.45
N ASP A 107 1.84 -33.47 -4.87
CA ASP A 107 0.92 -34.49 -5.38
C ASP A 107 -0.27 -33.88 -6.15
N ILE A 108 -0.22 -32.58 -6.45
CA ILE A 108 -1.30 -31.89 -7.14
C ILE A 108 -1.26 -32.19 -8.64
N VAL A 109 -2.41 -32.55 -9.19
CA VAL A 109 -2.58 -32.77 -10.63
C VAL A 109 -2.76 -31.42 -11.32
N ILE A 110 -1.81 -31.07 -12.19
CA ILE A 110 -1.90 -29.91 -13.08
C ILE A 110 -2.67 -30.35 -14.33
N ALA A 111 -3.87 -29.81 -14.50
CA ALA A 111 -4.64 -29.94 -15.73
C ALA A 111 -4.00 -29.10 -16.85
N ASP A 112 -4.19 -29.52 -18.10
CA ASP A 112 -3.79 -28.74 -19.26
C ASP A 112 -4.63 -27.47 -19.30
N ALA A 113 -4.03 -26.35 -18.94
CA ALA A 113 -4.70 -25.09 -18.72
C ALA A 113 -3.96 -23.96 -19.44
N PRO A 114 -4.64 -22.85 -19.77
CA PRO A 114 -3.98 -21.71 -20.41
C PRO A 114 -2.81 -21.21 -19.56
N SER A 115 -1.77 -20.68 -20.19
CA SER A 115 -0.52 -20.24 -19.54
C SER A 115 -0.67 -19.22 -18.40
N TYR A 116 -1.85 -18.62 -18.25
CA TYR A 116 -2.19 -17.65 -17.18
C TYR A 116 -2.85 -18.29 -15.95
N SER A 117 -3.04 -19.60 -15.93
CA SER A 117 -3.64 -20.33 -14.82
C SER A 117 -2.66 -21.35 -14.26
N SER A 118 -2.73 -21.62 -12.96
CA SER A 118 -1.90 -22.63 -12.30
C SER A 118 -2.17 -24.06 -12.81
N GLY A 119 -3.27 -24.26 -13.54
CA GLY A 119 -3.76 -25.58 -13.94
C GLY A 119 -4.21 -26.45 -12.78
N ILE A 120 -4.20 -25.94 -11.54
CA ILE A 120 -4.63 -26.67 -10.36
C ILE A 120 -6.14 -26.59 -10.27
N SER A 121 -6.82 -27.71 -10.54
CA SER A 121 -8.28 -27.79 -10.52
C SER A 121 -8.86 -28.13 -9.14
N GLU A 122 -8.06 -28.73 -8.25
CA GLU A 122 -8.50 -29.18 -6.93
C GLU A 122 -7.44 -28.85 -5.86
N PHE A 123 -7.31 -27.56 -5.52
CA PHE A 123 -6.60 -27.16 -4.30
C PHE A 123 -7.60 -26.94 -3.18
N THR A 124 -7.57 -27.83 -2.19
CA THR A 124 -8.56 -27.85 -1.11
C THR A 124 -8.38 -26.67 -0.16
N ASN A 125 -9.47 -26.24 0.49
CA ASN A 125 -9.43 -25.19 1.51
C ASN A 125 -8.47 -25.57 2.66
N GLU A 126 -8.43 -26.86 3.02
CA GLU A 126 -7.52 -27.38 4.04
C GLU A 126 -6.04 -27.24 3.62
N GLN A 127 -5.72 -27.51 2.35
CA GLN A 127 -4.36 -27.31 1.83
C GLN A 127 -4.00 -25.82 1.82
N ARG A 128 -4.89 -24.93 1.37
CA ARG A 128 -4.62 -23.48 1.39
C ARG A 128 -4.38 -22.94 2.79
N LYS A 129 -5.20 -23.36 3.75
CA LYS A 129 -5.00 -23.02 5.18
C LYS A 129 -3.64 -23.50 5.68
N THR A 130 -3.23 -24.71 5.29
CA THR A 130 -1.91 -25.24 5.65
C THR A 130 -0.78 -24.40 5.05
N VAL A 131 -0.91 -23.95 3.80
CA VAL A 131 0.05 -23.03 3.15
C VAL A 131 0.14 -21.72 3.93
N VAL A 132 -1.00 -21.07 4.20
CA VAL A 132 -1.04 -19.80 4.95
C VAL A 132 -0.43 -19.96 6.34
N GLU A 133 -0.79 -20.98 7.09
CA GLU A 133 -0.19 -21.24 8.41
C GLU A 133 1.32 -21.47 8.32
N GLN A 134 1.80 -22.19 7.30
CA GLN A 134 3.21 -22.47 7.13
C GLN A 134 4.02 -21.21 6.75
N LEU A 135 3.49 -20.37 5.86
CA LEU A 135 4.07 -19.07 5.52
C LEU A 135 4.07 -18.14 6.74
N GLY A 136 2.96 -18.12 7.49
CA GLY A 136 2.83 -17.39 8.75
C GLY A 136 3.91 -17.78 9.77
N ARG A 137 4.12 -19.08 9.98
CA ARG A 137 5.19 -19.59 10.87
C ARG A 137 6.60 -19.20 10.43
N SER A 138 6.78 -18.89 9.16
CA SER A 138 8.05 -18.41 8.59
C SER A 138 8.22 -16.89 8.71
N GLY A 139 7.27 -16.19 9.34
CA GLY A 139 7.29 -14.74 9.52
C GLY A 139 6.72 -13.95 8.33
N LEU A 140 6.11 -14.64 7.35
CA LEU A 140 5.55 -13.99 6.16
C LEU A 140 4.09 -13.60 6.40
N VAL A 141 3.70 -12.43 5.90
CA VAL A 141 2.28 -12.02 5.91
C VAL A 141 1.55 -12.85 4.88
N SER A 142 0.56 -13.62 5.30
CA SER A 142 -0.17 -14.51 4.40
C SER A 142 -1.66 -14.55 4.72
N VAL A 143 -2.47 -14.72 3.67
CA VAL A 143 -3.93 -14.65 3.74
C VAL A 143 -4.56 -15.62 2.74
N GLU A 144 -5.71 -16.15 3.13
CA GLU A 144 -6.61 -16.92 2.28
C GLU A 144 -8.04 -16.50 2.59
N GLU A 145 -8.96 -16.81 1.68
CA GLU A 145 -10.39 -16.59 1.83
C GLU A 145 -10.93 -17.12 3.17
N ASP A 146 -11.80 -16.35 3.83
CA ASP A 146 -12.46 -16.72 5.09
C ASP A 146 -11.53 -17.12 6.26
N THR A 147 -10.24 -16.77 6.19
CA THR A 147 -9.25 -17.05 7.25
C THR A 147 -8.59 -15.75 7.76
N ALA A 148 -8.26 -15.71 9.05
CA ALA A 148 -7.54 -14.57 9.60
C ALA A 148 -6.11 -14.49 9.03
N MET A 149 -5.69 -13.29 8.65
CA MET A 149 -4.34 -13.02 8.15
C MET A 149 -3.28 -13.39 9.19
N GLN A 150 -2.25 -14.10 8.73
CA GLN A 150 -1.06 -14.38 9.55
C GLN A 150 -0.12 -13.17 9.53
N ASN A 151 0.50 -12.89 10.66
CA ASN A 151 1.46 -11.78 10.85
C ASN A 151 0.89 -10.41 10.42
N HIS A 152 -0.38 -10.15 10.76
CA HIS A 152 -1.10 -8.93 10.39
C HIS A 152 -0.45 -7.64 10.96
N GLU A 153 0.33 -7.73 12.02
CA GLU A 153 1.05 -6.63 12.65
C GLU A 153 2.03 -5.92 11.70
N ALA A 154 2.54 -6.62 10.68
CA ALA A 154 3.38 -6.02 9.65
C ALA A 154 2.58 -5.04 8.78
N VAL A 155 1.31 -5.37 8.47
CA VAL A 155 0.40 -4.48 7.75
C VAL A 155 -0.01 -3.29 8.61
N GLU A 156 -0.23 -3.51 9.91
CA GLU A 156 -0.52 -2.42 10.85
C GLU A 156 0.66 -1.44 10.97
N THR A 157 1.88 -1.98 11.03
CA THR A 157 3.12 -1.18 11.07
C THR A 157 3.30 -0.39 9.78
N PHE A 158 3.13 -1.04 8.62
CA PHE A 158 3.16 -0.37 7.32
C PHE A 158 2.15 0.79 7.25
N TYR A 159 0.92 0.58 7.73
CA TYR A 159 -0.10 1.63 7.73
C TYR A 159 0.26 2.78 8.69
N ALA A 160 0.80 2.49 9.87
CA ALA A 160 1.28 3.52 10.80
C ALA A 160 2.43 4.34 10.20
N ASP A 161 3.40 3.67 9.57
CA ASP A 161 4.53 4.31 8.88
C ASP A 161 4.04 5.23 7.75
N TYR A 162 3.07 4.77 6.96
CA TYR A 162 2.44 5.56 5.91
C TYR A 162 1.78 6.84 6.48
N LEU A 163 1.04 6.74 7.59
CA LEU A 163 0.44 7.90 8.24
C LEU A 163 1.48 8.90 8.77
N ASP A 164 2.66 8.41 9.16
CA ASP A 164 3.79 9.23 9.60
C ASP A 164 4.60 9.81 8.43
N GLY A 165 4.26 9.47 7.17
CA GLY A 165 5.04 9.85 5.99
C GLY A 165 6.42 9.20 5.94
N ARG A 166 6.58 8.03 6.58
CA ARG A 166 7.81 7.25 6.56
C ARG A 166 7.78 6.22 5.44
N ASP A 167 8.94 6.03 4.82
CA ASP A 167 9.14 4.97 3.85
C ASP A 167 8.99 3.60 4.52
N SER A 168 8.20 2.72 3.93
CA SER A 168 7.85 1.41 4.48
C SER A 168 7.36 0.48 3.37
N MET A 169 7.56 -0.83 3.56
CA MET A 169 7.16 -1.86 2.60
C MET A 169 6.60 -3.06 3.34
N VAL A 170 5.54 -3.66 2.79
CA VAL A 170 4.99 -4.94 3.26
C VAL A 170 4.68 -5.83 2.05
N THR A 171 5.01 -7.11 2.15
CA THR A 171 4.70 -8.12 1.13
C THR A 171 3.66 -9.08 1.67
N VAL A 172 2.54 -9.22 0.97
CA VAL A 172 1.43 -10.09 1.37
C VAL A 172 1.33 -11.25 0.39
N PHE A 173 1.35 -12.47 0.92
CA PHE A 173 1.16 -13.71 0.18
C PHE A 173 -0.31 -14.11 0.22
N GLU A 174 -1.00 -13.95 -0.90
CA GLU A 174 -2.38 -14.40 -1.07
C GLU A 174 -2.40 -15.81 -1.67
N VAL A 175 -3.11 -16.74 -1.02
CA VAL A 175 -3.20 -18.14 -1.45
C VAL A 175 -4.59 -18.40 -2.03
N HIS A 176 -4.62 -18.82 -3.31
CA HIS A 176 -5.82 -19.16 -4.09
C HIS A 176 -5.93 -20.65 -4.40
#